data_AF-A0A2I0DCV2-F1
#
_entry.id   AF-A0A2I0DCV2-F1
#
_cell.length_a   1.000
_cell.length_b   1.000
_cell.length_c   1.000
_cell.angle_alpha   90.00
_cell.angle_beta   90.00
_cell.angle_gamma   90.00
#
_symmetry.space_group_name_H-M   'P 1'
#
loop_
_entity.id
_entity.type
_entity.pdbx_description
1 polymer ?
#
loop_
_entity_poly.entity_id
_entity_poly.type
_entity_poly.pdbx_seq_one_letter_code
_entity_poly.pdbx_strand_id
1 'polypeptide(L)'
;VTSLKRSLRQLKKEIDTIEEKLLLLVNEVHKDVLTRLKSIPGIGKKTSLMLVVLTDGFDRFKSGSELCSYAGLTPIIRQSGSSVNG
;
A
#
# COMPACT_ATOMS: atom_id res chain seq x y z
N VAL A 1 -29.83 16.95 -9.22
CA VAL A 1 -28.37 16.90 -8.90
C VAL A 1 -28.05 17.00 -7.39
N THR A 2 -29.02 17.32 -6.53
CA THR A 2 -28.84 17.42 -5.06
C THR A 2 -28.72 16.06 -4.35
N SER A 3 -29.42 15.02 -4.84
CA SER A 3 -29.36 13.65 -4.31
C SER A 3 -27.96 13.03 -4.44
N LEU A 4 -27.35 13.10 -5.62
CA LEU A 4 -25.98 12.59 -5.88
C LEU A 4 -24.94 13.26 -4.99
N LYS A 5 -25.03 14.58 -4.78
CA LYS A 5 -24.14 15.31 -3.87
C LYS A 5 -24.28 14.85 -2.41
N ARG A 6 -25.51 14.51 -1.99
CA ARG A 6 -25.78 13.96 -0.66
C ARG A 6 -25.17 12.56 -0.50
N SER A 7 -25.36 11.68 -1.49
CA SER A 7 -24.77 10.33 -1.50
C SER A 7 -23.24 10.40 -1.46
N LEU A 8 -22.63 11.27 -2.26
CA LEU A 8 -21.18 11.48 -2.27
C LEU A 8 -20.66 11.94 -0.89
N ARG A 9 -21.40 12.80 -0.19
CA ARG A 9 -21.04 13.24 1.16
C ARG A 9 -21.15 12.12 2.19
N GLN A 10 -22.13 11.23 2.07
CA GLN A 10 -22.25 10.06 2.94
C GLN A 10 -21.09 9.10 2.72
N LEU A 11 -20.80 8.74 1.47
CA LEU A 11 -19.69 7.85 1.13
C LEU A 11 -18.35 8.40 1.63
N LYS A 12 -18.10 9.71 1.52
CA LYS A 12 -16.88 10.33 2.08
C LYS A 12 -16.76 10.13 3.58
N LYS A 13 -17.85 10.35 4.33
CA LYS A 13 -17.84 10.12 5.79
C LYS A 13 -17.60 8.66 6.14
N GLU A 14 -18.21 7.74 5.39
CA GLU A 14 -18.01 6.31 5.59
C GLU A 14 -16.55 5.92 5.35
N ILE A 15 -15.94 6.42 4.27
CA ILE A 15 -14.51 6.24 3.98
C ILE A 15 -13.66 6.74 5.16
N ASP A 16 -13.89 7.98 5.63
CA ASP A 16 -13.12 8.55 6.74
C ASP A 16 -13.25 7.71 8.02
N THR A 17 -14.46 7.24 8.32
CA THR A 17 -14.75 6.40 9.50
C THR A 17 -14.01 5.06 9.42
N ILE A 18 -13.96 4.45 8.23
CA ILE A 18 -13.27 3.19 8.01
C ILE A 18 -11.76 3.39 8.11
N GLU A 19 -11.22 4.47 7.53
CA GLU A 19 -9.80 4.81 7.61
C GLU A 19 -9.33 5.01 9.06
N GLU A 20 -10.14 5.67 9.90
CA GLU A 20 -9.83 5.84 11.33
C GLU A 20 -9.80 4.52 12.08
N LYS A 21 -10.81 3.65 11.87
CA LYS A 21 -10.87 2.33 12.49
C LYS A 21 -9.70 1.45 12.07
N LEU A 22 -9.38 1.44 10.78
CA LEU A 22 -8.24 0.70 10.24
C LEU A 22 -6.93 1.15 10.90
N LEU A 23 -6.77 2.47 11.07
CA LEU A 23 -5.58 3.01 11.69
C LEU A 23 -5.43 2.62 13.17
N LEU A 24 -6.53 2.56 13.91
CA LEU A 24 -6.50 2.09 15.31
C LEU A 24 -6.05 0.63 15.37
N LEU A 25 -6.67 -0.23 14.57
CA LEU A 25 -6.34 -1.67 14.53
C LEU A 25 -4.88 -1.92 14.15
N VAL A 26 -4.37 -1.24 13.11
CA VAL A 26 -2.97 -1.44 12.69
C VAL A 26 -1.98 -0.86 13.70
N ASN A 27 -2.33 0.22 14.41
CA ASN A 27 -1.49 0.74 15.50
C ASN A 27 -1.41 -0.22 16.68
N GLU A 28 -2.43 -1.04 16.94
CA GLU A 28 -2.39 -2.05 18.02
C GLU A 28 -1.45 -3.20 17.67
N VAL A 29 -1.46 -3.66 16.40
CA VAL A 29 -0.69 -4.85 15.97
C VAL A 29 0.74 -4.49 15.51
N HIS A 30 0.92 -3.38 14.78
CA HIS A 30 2.17 -3.05 14.09
C HIS A 30 2.69 -1.63 14.38
N LYS A 31 2.57 -1.17 15.63
CA LYS A 31 2.98 0.19 16.06
C LYS A 31 4.41 0.56 15.66
N ASP A 32 5.35 -0.37 15.88
CA ASP A 32 6.77 -0.10 15.65
C ASP A 32 7.09 0.01 14.15
N VAL A 33 6.49 -0.85 13.32
CA VAL A 33 6.65 -0.81 11.87
C VAL A 33 6.08 0.49 11.31
N LEU A 34 4.88 0.90 11.75
CA LEU A 34 4.29 2.18 11.35
C LEU A 34 5.16 3.38 11.75
N THR A 35 5.78 3.35 12.93
CA THR A 35 6.64 4.43 13.41
C THR A 35 7.91 4.55 12.56
N ARG A 36 8.54 3.42 12.23
CA ARG A 36 9.72 3.38 11.34
C ARG A 36 9.41 3.79 9.91
N LEU A 37 8.25 3.43 9.37
CA LEU A 37 7.86 3.87 8.03
C LEU A 37 7.61 5.37 7.96
N LYS A 38 6.99 5.95 9.00
CA LYS A 38 6.74 7.40 9.06
C LYS A 38 8.00 8.24 9.22
N SER A 39 9.10 7.68 9.71
CA SER A 39 10.37 8.43 9.78
C SER A 39 11.04 8.62 8.41
N ILE A 40 10.58 7.92 7.37
CA ILE A 40 11.10 8.05 6.01
C ILE A 40 10.51 9.33 5.38
N PRO A 41 11.35 10.28 4.92
CA PRO A 41 10.88 11.48 4.23
C PRO A 41 9.99 11.12 3.03
N GLY A 42 8.81 11.73 2.95
CA GLY A 42 7.83 11.48 1.88
C GLY A 42 6.85 10.34 2.16
N ILE A 43 7.01 9.55 3.25
CA ILE A 43 6.04 8.52 3.65
C ILE A 43 5.12 9.06 4.75
N GLY A 44 3.88 9.37 4.37
CA GLY A 44 2.84 9.84 5.28
C GLY A 44 2.10 8.71 6.01
N LYS A 45 1.14 9.11 6.86
CA LYS A 45 0.29 8.19 7.65
C LYS A 45 -0.50 7.19 6.78
N LYS A 46 -1.10 7.66 5.68
CA LYS A 46 -1.88 6.79 4.77
C LYS A 46 -0.99 5.83 4.00
N THR A 47 0.14 6.30 3.49
CA THR A 47 1.10 5.48 2.74
C THR A 47 1.74 4.41 3.61
N SER A 48 2.15 4.77 4.83
CA SER A 48 2.67 3.80 5.80
C SER A 48 1.64 2.74 6.18
N LEU A 49 0.38 3.14 6.41
CA LEU A 49 -0.72 2.21 6.67
C LEU A 49 -0.94 1.24 5.50
N MET A 50 -0.99 1.76 4.27
CA MET A 50 -1.16 0.96 3.06
C MET A 50 -0.04 -0.07 2.90
N LEU A 51 1.21 0.35 3.11
CA LEU A 51 2.36 -0.57 3.04
C LEU A 51 2.23 -1.69 4.06
N VAL A 52 1.95 -1.38 5.32
CA VAL A 52 1.80 -2.39 6.39
C VAL A 52 0.66 -3.37 6.09
N VAL A 53 -0.48 -2.88 5.61
CA VAL A 53 -1.63 -3.75 5.27
C VAL A 53 -1.33 -4.63 4.06
N LEU A 54 -0.68 -4.10 3.02
CA LEU A 54 -0.34 -4.86 1.82
C LEU A 54 0.71 -5.93 2.09
N THR A 55 1.65 -5.66 2.98
CA THR A 55 2.75 -6.58 3.31
C THR A 55 2.48 -7.44 4.53
N ASP A 56 1.33 -7.25 5.20
CA ASP A 56 1.00 -7.86 6.48
C ASP A 56 2.15 -7.72 7.49
N GLY A 57 2.54 -6.47 7.75
CA GLY A 57 3.69 -6.19 8.63
C GLY A 57 5.06 -6.58 8.06
N PHE A 58 5.16 -6.84 6.75
CA PHE A 58 6.31 -7.41 6.03
C PHE A 58 6.47 -8.94 6.14
N ASP A 59 5.52 -9.64 6.74
CA ASP A 59 5.57 -11.10 6.85
C ASP A 59 5.12 -11.81 5.57
N ARG A 60 4.40 -11.13 4.68
CA ARG A 60 3.91 -11.70 3.40
C ARG A 60 5.02 -11.97 2.38
N PHE A 61 6.16 -11.28 2.47
CA PHE A 61 7.25 -11.36 1.48
C PHE A 61 8.56 -11.76 2.15
N LYS A 62 9.34 -12.62 1.51
CA LYS A 62 10.62 -13.09 2.09
C LYS A 62 11.77 -12.13 1.85
N SER A 63 11.64 -11.24 0.86
CA SER A 63 12.67 -10.27 0.52
C SER A 63 12.08 -8.98 -0.02
N GLY A 64 12.83 -7.87 0.12
CA GLY A 64 12.46 -6.60 -0.47
C GLY A 64 12.35 -6.65 -2.00
N SER A 65 13.14 -7.51 -2.68
CA SER A 65 13.07 -7.66 -4.13
C SER A 65 11.73 -8.26 -4.58
N GLU A 66 11.17 -9.17 -3.80
CA GLU A 66 9.88 -9.79 -4.08
C GLU A 66 8.76 -8.75 -3.96
N LEU A 67 8.80 -7.94 -2.89
CA LEU A 67 7.89 -6.82 -2.70
C LEU A 67 7.99 -5.79 -3.82
N CYS A 68 9.20 -5.39 -4.22
CA CYS A 68 9.40 -4.43 -5.31
C CYS A 68 8.90 -4.95 -6.66
N SER A 69 9.06 -6.26 -6.90
CA SER A 69 8.54 -6.92 -8.10
C SER A 69 7.01 -6.97 -8.08
N TYR A 70 6.41 -7.31 -6.92
CA TYR A 70 4.96 -7.30 -6.72
C TYR A 70 4.37 -5.89 -6.89
N ALA A 71 5.06 -4.86 -6.38
CA ALA A 71 4.66 -3.47 -6.53
C ALA A 71 4.85 -2.93 -7.97
N GLY A 72 5.45 -3.71 -8.88
CA GLY A 72 5.73 -3.28 -10.25
C GLY A 72 6.84 -2.23 -10.36
N LEU A 73 7.65 -2.06 -9.32
CA LEU A 73 8.75 -1.08 -9.30
C LEU A 73 9.98 -1.56 -10.07
N THR A 74 10.10 -2.87 -10.29
CA THR A 74 11.25 -3.50 -10.94
C THR A 74 10.81 -4.13 -12.26
N PRO A 75 10.67 -3.36 -13.35
CA PRO A 75 10.38 -3.93 -14.66
C PRO A 75 11.56 -4.80 -15.13
N ILE A 76 11.27 -6.04 -15.54
CA ILE A 76 12.28 -6.96 -16.08
C ILE A 76 12.01 -7.13 -17.57
N ILE A 77 12.99 -6.76 -18.40
CA ILE A 77 12.93 -7.00 -19.84
C ILE A 77 13.27 -8.47 -20.08
N ARG A 78 12.32 -9.25 -20.59
CA ARG A 78 12.54 -10.64 -21.02
C ARG A 78 12.37 -10.72 -22.55
N GLN A 79 13.45 -11.06 -23.25
CA GLN A 79 13.43 -11.34 -24.68
C GLN A 79 13.57 -12.84 -24.91
N SER A 80 12.63 -13.43 -25.65
CA SER A 80 12.59 -14.86 -25.98
C SER A 80 13.25 -15.21 -27.33
N GLY A 81 13.88 -14.24 -28.01
CA GLY A 81 14.46 -14.44 -29.33
C GLY A 81 15.95 -14.75 -29.26
N SER A 82 16.35 -15.98 -29.58
CA SER A 82 17.74 -16.35 -29.88
C SER A 82 18.10 -16.22 -31.38
N SER A 83 17.14 -15.81 -32.21
CA SER A 83 17.21 -15.95 -33.68
C SER A 83 18.19 -15.03 -34.40
N VAL A 84 18.90 -14.13 -33.72
CA VAL A 84 19.85 -13.19 -34.34
C VAL A 84 21.33 -13.59 -34.19
N ASN A 85 21.61 -14.73 -33.56
CA ASN A 85 22.95 -15.34 -33.50
C ASN A 85 22.94 -16.78 -34.07
N GLY A 86 22.26 -16.96 -35.20
CA GLY A 86 22.38 -18.19 -36.01
C GLY A 86 23.65 -18.17 -36.86
#